data_AF-A0A4Y2HER0-F1
#
_entry.id   AF-A0A4Y2HER0-F1
#
_cell.length_a   1.000
_cell.length_b   1.000
_cell.length_c   1.000
_cell.angle_alpha   90.00
_cell.angle_beta   90.00
_cell.angle_gamma   90.00
#
_symmetry.space_group_name_H-M   'P 1'
#
loop_
_entity.id
_entity.type
_entity.pdbx_description
1 polymer ?
#
loop_
_entity_poly.entity_id
_entity_poly.type
_entity_poly.pdbx_seq_one_letter_code
_entity_poly.pdbx_strand_id
1 'polypeptide(L)'
;MSLQNLSIIGCDGTNVNTGWKGGVIRLLETYVGRPLQWNICMLHANELPVRHLIPEMDGCTKGPYSYSGAIGLILKDCEKRLWSNLIKLTVLFSFWI
;
A
#
# COMPACT_ATOMS: atom_id res chain seq x y z
N MET A 1 20.62 3.10 -17.03
CA MET A 1 19.80 4.29 -16.73
C MET A 1 20.54 5.08 -15.65
N SER A 2 21.00 6.30 -15.94
CA SER A 2 21.75 7.10 -14.94
C SER A 2 20.78 7.65 -13.90
N LEU A 3 21.14 7.60 -12.62
CA LEU A 3 20.35 8.21 -11.53
C LEU A 3 20.16 9.73 -11.72
N GLN A 4 21.05 10.38 -12.48
CA GLN A 4 20.93 11.79 -12.86
C GLN A 4 19.64 12.05 -13.67
N ASN A 5 19.19 11.04 -14.41
CA ASN A 5 17.94 10.89 -15.18
C ASN A 5 16.63 10.96 -14.37
N LEU A 6 16.67 10.68 -13.07
CA LEU A 6 15.47 10.31 -12.31
C LEU A 6 14.59 11.53 -11.98
N SER A 7 13.45 11.71 -12.65
CA SER A 7 12.56 12.85 -12.39
C SER A 7 11.48 12.55 -11.35
N ILE A 8 10.90 11.35 -11.40
CA ILE A 8 9.74 10.94 -10.61
C ILE A 8 10.07 9.66 -9.85
N ILE A 9 9.65 9.59 -8.59
CA ILE A 9 9.69 8.37 -7.77
C ILE A 9 8.31 8.05 -7.23
N GLY A 10 7.91 6.78 -7.31
CA GLY A 10 6.63 6.31 -6.80
C GLY A 10 6.82 5.17 -5.79
N CYS A 11 6.14 5.30 -4.65
CA CYS A 11 6.14 4.34 -3.53
C CYS A 11 4.79 4.42 -2.79
N ASP A 12 4.58 3.50 -1.85
CA ASP A 12 3.50 3.65 -0.87
C ASP A 12 3.74 4.85 0.07
N GLY A 13 2.68 5.33 0.72
CA GLY A 13 2.71 6.45 1.65
C GLY A 13 3.19 6.12 3.06
N THR A 14 3.85 4.98 3.29
CA THR A 14 4.32 4.62 4.63
C THR A 14 5.41 5.56 5.14
N ASN A 15 5.55 5.64 6.46
CA ASN A 15 6.58 6.49 7.08
C ASN A 15 8.02 6.04 6.75
N VAL A 16 8.24 4.76 6.42
CA VAL A 16 9.56 4.28 5.97
C VAL A 16 9.95 4.84 4.61
N ASN A 17 8.98 5.15 3.75
CA ASN A 17 9.22 5.70 2.42
C ASN A 17 9.23 7.23 2.41
N THR A 18 8.23 7.84 3.06
CA THR A 18 7.97 9.29 3.01
C THR A 18 8.41 10.06 4.25
N GLY A 19 8.87 9.38 5.29
CA GLY A 19 9.24 9.99 6.56
C GLY A 19 10.35 11.03 6.44
N TRP A 20 10.18 12.15 7.13
CA TRP A 20 11.14 13.27 7.10
C TRP A 20 12.54 12.88 7.61
N LYS A 21 12.62 11.88 8.50
CA LYS A 21 13.87 11.33 9.04
C LYS A 21 14.02 9.87 8.64
N GLY A 22 15.04 9.58 7.83
CA GLY A 22 15.36 8.22 7.39
C GLY A 22 14.42 7.64 6.35
N GLY A 23 13.47 8.43 5.81
CA GLY A 23 12.63 8.00 4.70
C GLY A 23 13.45 7.71 3.45
N VAL A 24 13.14 6.62 2.75
CA VAL A 24 13.85 6.17 1.55
C VAL A 24 13.92 7.28 0.49
N ILE A 25 12.82 8.00 0.26
CA ILE A 25 12.79 9.08 -0.73
C ILE A 25 13.74 10.21 -0.32
N ARG A 26 13.76 10.57 0.96
CA ARG A 26 14.65 11.62 1.47
C ARG A 26 16.13 11.24 1.32
N LEU A 27 16.46 9.97 1.58
CA LEU A 27 17.81 9.44 1.38
C LEU A 27 18.22 9.49 -0.10
N LEU A 28 17.30 9.12 -1.01
CA LEU A 28 17.53 9.20 -2.44
C LEU A 28 17.72 10.63 -2.94
N GLU A 29 16.89 11.59 -2.51
CA GLU A 29 17.07 13.01 -2.86
C GLU A 29 18.43 13.54 -2.39
N THR A 30 18.89 13.10 -1.22
CA THR A 30 20.20 13.48 -0.67
C THR A 30 21.34 12.89 -1.52
N TYR A 31 21.20 11.63 -1.95
CA TYR A 31 22.18 10.97 -2.82
C TYR A 31 22.24 11.58 -4.23
N VAL A 32 21.08 11.94 -4.80
CA VAL A 32 20.97 12.57 -6.12
C VAL A 32 21.34 14.06 -6.08
N GLY A 33 21.26 14.69 -4.90
CA GLY A 33 21.59 16.11 -4.71
C GLY A 33 20.52 17.08 -5.22
N ARG A 34 19.29 16.61 -5.44
CA ARG A 34 18.14 17.45 -5.84
C ARG A 34 16.81 16.84 -5.41
N PRO A 35 15.74 17.65 -5.28
CA PRO A 35 14.40 17.12 -5.05
C PRO A 35 13.92 16.27 -6.23
N LEU A 36 13.11 15.26 -5.92
CA LEU A 36 12.42 14.42 -6.88
C LEU A 36 10.92 14.75 -6.86
N GLN A 37 10.22 14.52 -7.97
CA GLN A 37 8.77 14.59 -7.96
C GLN A 37 8.22 13.31 -7.33
N TRP A 38 7.37 13.46 -6.31
CA TRP A 38 6.81 12.31 -5.59
C TRP A 38 5.47 11.90 -6.22
N ASN A 39 5.33 10.62 -6.54
CA ASN A 39 4.09 9.99 -6.95
C ASN A 39 3.69 8.94 -5.90
N ILE A 40 3.16 9.41 -4.77
CA ILE A 40 2.91 8.60 -3.58
C ILE A 40 1.50 8.00 -3.62
N CYS A 41 1.41 6.71 -3.30
CA CYS A 41 0.13 6.07 -3.10
C CYS A 41 -0.51 6.52 -1.77
N MET A 42 -1.74 7.03 -1.85
CA MET A 42 -2.54 7.48 -0.70
C MET A 42 -3.47 6.41 -0.13
N LEU A 43 -3.25 5.12 -0.46
CA LEU A 43 -4.06 4.01 0.07
C LEU A 43 -4.14 4.05 1.60
N HIS A 44 -3.00 4.19 2.29
CA HIS A 44 -2.96 4.28 3.75
C HIS A 44 -3.70 5.49 4.32
N ALA A 45 -3.77 6.61 3.60
CA ALA A 45 -4.53 7.77 4.05
C ALA A 45 -6.05 7.50 4.04
N ASN A 46 -6.51 6.67 3.09
CA ASN A 46 -7.90 6.25 3.01
C ASN A 46 -8.22 5.11 3.99
N GLU A 47 -7.24 4.27 4.32
CA GLU A 47 -7.37 3.19 5.31
C GLU A 47 -7.44 3.72 6.74
N LEU A 48 -6.69 4.77 7.07
CA LEU A 48 -6.61 5.32 8.43
C LEU A 48 -7.97 5.67 9.07
N PRO A 49 -8.90 6.36 8.37
CA PRO A 49 -10.25 6.62 8.89
C PRO A 49 -11.07 5.36 9.17
N VAL A 50 -10.84 4.30 8.39
CA VAL A 50 -11.61 3.05 8.46
C VAL A 50 -10.88 1.93 9.19
N ARG A 51 -9.67 2.18 9.71
CA ARG A 51 -8.80 1.16 10.34
C ARG A 51 -9.46 0.39 11.48
N HIS A 52 -10.43 1.01 12.15
CA HIS A 52 -11.19 0.37 13.24
C HIS A 52 -12.37 -0.46 12.73
N LEU A 53 -12.89 -0.13 11.54
CA LEU A 53 -13.95 -0.87 10.87
C LEU A 53 -13.41 -2.04 10.05
N ILE A 54 -12.21 -1.90 9.47
CA ILE A 54 -11.57 -2.96 8.66
C ILE A 54 -11.55 -4.30 9.42
N PRO A 55 -11.09 -4.41 10.67
CA PRO A 55 -11.09 -5.67 11.40
C PRO A 55 -12.48 -6.29 11.59
N GLU A 56 -13.53 -5.47 11.78
CA GLU A 56 -14.91 -5.95 11.89
C GLU A 56 -15.44 -6.45 10.55
N MET A 57 -15.06 -5.80 9.46
CA MET A 57 -15.55 -6.10 8.10
C MET A 57 -14.79 -7.25 7.41
N ASP A 58 -13.46 -7.31 7.58
CA ASP A 58 -12.57 -8.34 7.03
C ASP A 58 -12.46 -9.58 7.94
N GLY A 59 -12.80 -9.42 9.22
CA GLY A 59 -12.71 -10.47 10.22
C GLY A 59 -11.27 -10.88 10.51
N CYS A 60 -11.12 -12.01 11.21
CA CYS A 60 -9.80 -12.57 11.49
C CYS A 60 -9.21 -13.19 10.21
N THR A 61 -8.16 -12.57 9.67
CA THR A 61 -7.40 -13.10 8.53
C THR A 61 -6.26 -13.98 9.02
N LYS A 62 -6.34 -15.30 8.76
CA LYS A 62 -5.29 -16.28 9.14
C LYS A 62 -4.22 -16.50 8.06
N GLY A 63 -4.23 -15.67 7.01
CA GLY A 63 -3.45 -15.88 5.79
C GLY A 63 -4.15 -15.35 4.53
N PRO A 64 -3.44 -15.32 3.39
CA PRO A 64 -3.85 -14.62 2.16
C PRO A 64 -5.08 -15.22 1.46
N TYR A 65 -5.54 -16.40 1.87
CA TYR A 65 -6.73 -17.06 1.32
C TYR A 65 -7.77 -17.41 2.40
N SER A 66 -7.51 -17.07 3.65
CA SER A 66 -8.40 -17.36 4.77
C SER A 66 -9.12 -16.07 5.19
N TYR A 67 -10.21 -15.80 4.50
CA TYR A 67 -11.13 -14.71 4.77
C TYR A 67 -12.24 -15.18 5.70
N SER A 68 -12.55 -14.41 6.75
CA SER A 68 -13.64 -14.75 7.69
C SER A 68 -14.68 -13.65 7.86
N GLY A 69 -14.36 -12.40 7.53
CA GLY A 69 -15.32 -11.30 7.53
C GLY A 69 -16.18 -11.24 6.27
N ALA A 70 -17.27 -10.48 6.37
CA ALA A 70 -18.27 -10.35 5.32
C ALA A 70 -17.67 -9.84 4.00
N ILE A 71 -16.72 -8.89 4.05
CA ILE A 71 -16.04 -8.39 2.84
C ILE A 71 -15.21 -9.49 2.21
N GLY A 72 -14.33 -10.13 2.97
CA GLY A 72 -13.45 -11.17 2.44
C GLY A 72 -14.22 -12.37 1.84
N LEU A 73 -15.40 -12.70 2.37
CA LEU A 73 -16.30 -13.69 1.78
C LEU A 73 -16.88 -13.25 0.41
N ILE A 74 -17.29 -11.98 0.29
CA ILE A 74 -17.74 -11.40 -0.99
C ILE A 74 -16.58 -11.40 -2.00
N LEU A 75 -15.36 -11.06 -1.56
CA LEU A 75 -14.17 -11.01 -2.41
C LEU A 75 -13.78 -12.38 -2.97
N LYS A 76 -14.01 -13.46 -2.23
CA LYS A 76 -13.77 -14.84 -2.70
C LYS A 76 -14.59 -15.17 -3.95
N ASP A 77 -15.76 -14.56 -4.11
CA ASP A 77 -16.58 -14.70 -5.32
C ASP A 77 -16.15 -13.74 -6.44
N CYS A 78 -15.59 -12.57 -6.10
CA CYS A 78 -14.98 -11.66 -7.05
C CYS A 78 -13.68 -12.19 -7.67
N GLU A 79 -12.85 -12.94 -6.93
CA GLU A 79 -11.62 -13.54 -7.46
C GLU A 79 -11.88 -14.48 -8.65
N LYS A 80 -13.09 -15.05 -8.76
CA LYS A 80 -13.51 -15.88 -9.89
C LYS A 80 -13.77 -15.07 -11.18
N ARG A 81 -13.85 -13.73 -11.10
CA ARG A 81 -14.15 -12.83 -12.23
C ARG A 81 -13.02 -11.83 -12.47
N LEU A 82 -12.10 -12.13 -13.40
CA LEU A 82 -11.09 -11.30 -14.11
C LEU A 82 -10.31 -10.15 -13.41
N TRP A 83 -10.63 -9.77 -12.17
CA TRP A 83 -10.06 -8.71 -11.36
C TRP A 83 -9.36 -9.26 -10.11
N SER A 84 -9.02 -10.55 -10.12
CA SER A 84 -8.35 -11.23 -9.02
C SER A 84 -7.04 -10.58 -8.59
N ASN A 85 -6.33 -9.92 -9.52
CA ASN A 85 -5.06 -9.25 -9.23
C ASN A 85 -5.23 -7.92 -8.48
N LEU A 86 -6.32 -7.20 -8.68
CA LEU A 86 -6.56 -5.89 -8.02
C LEU A 86 -7.02 -6.06 -6.57
N ILE A 87 -7.85 -7.09 -6.33
CA ILE A 87 -8.38 -7.44 -5.01
C ILE A 87 -7.28 -7.98 -4.09
N LYS A 88 -6.41 -8.86 -4.62
CA LYS A 88 -5.26 -9.40 -3.87
C LYS A 88 -4.32 -8.32 -3.34
N LEU A 89 -4.15 -7.22 -4.10
CA LEU A 89 -3.30 -6.11 -3.70
C LEU A 89 -3.82 -5.43 -2.43
N THR A 90 -5.14 -5.19 -2.35
CA THR A 90 -5.79 -4.46 -1.25
C THR A 90 -5.73 -5.24 0.08
N VAL A 91 -5.91 -6.57 0.03
CA VAL A 91 -5.81 -7.44 1.21
C VAL A 91 -4.36 -7.53 1.71
N LEU A 92 -3.39 -7.62 0.79
CA LEU A 92 -1.96 -7.61 1.15
C LEU A 92 -1.52 -6.30 1.82
N PHE A 93 -2.06 -5.16 1.41
CA PHE A 93 -1.79 -3.86 2.06
C PHE A 93 -2.32 -3.81 3.50
N SER A 94 -3.40 -4.53 3.80
CA SER A 94 -3.97 -4.62 5.15
C SER A 94 -3.12 -5.46 6.12
N PHE A 95 -2.21 -6.31 5.61
CA PHE A 95 -1.27 -7.11 6.42
C PHE A 95 0.01 -6.36 6.82
N TRP A 96 0.20 -5.14 6.33
CA TRP A 96 1.37 -4.29 6.61
C TRP A 96 1.00 -2.99 7.37
N ILE A 97 -0.13 -3.02 8.07
CA ILE A 97 -0.41 -2.22 9.28
C ILE A 97 -0.19 -3.13 10.49
#